data_AF-A0A0K3ARM8-F1
#
_entry.id   AF-A0A0K3ARM8-F1
#
_cell.length_a   1.000
_cell.length_b   1.000
_cell.length_c   1.000
_cell.angle_alpha   90.00
_cell.angle_beta   90.00
_cell.angle_gamma   90.00
#
_symmetry.space_group_name_H-M   'P 1'
#
loop_
_entity.id
_entity.type
_entity.pdbx_description
1 polymer ?
#
loop_
_entity_poly.entity_id
_entity_poly.type
_entity_poly.pdbx_seq_one_letter_code
_entity_poly.pdbx_strand_id
1 'polypeptide(L)'
;MRLPNILEHETVSEAIHASKDWESLLRLNCHPDTQRFLCSLFAPVCLMQMDRLILPCKSLCMAVKQGCENRMANYGFPWPEMLSCEKFEDDDMCIKPMQPAKPPAGSSTTCTACSQVATYENLVDQFCRSHLVLKAKVIRDSPTHIRVRNGRSLKKGERRRGVSDVEIRLSSESDGSCPCNIPVKNQNEKLLVMASRQPDGKYLANLVLPWQKEKNFKRAIHQFQRLNCQSLGREIRESASRRPHYYEMRRHNTGRYQMF
;
A
#
# COMPACT_ATOMS: atom_id res chain seq x y z
N MET A 1 -1.73 5.31 -26.04
CA MET A 1 -1.23 3.95 -25.69
C MET A 1 -1.20 3.08 -26.94
N ARG A 2 -0.42 2.01 -26.94
CA ARG A 2 -0.39 1.01 -28.02
C ARG A 2 -1.14 -0.26 -27.60
N LEU A 3 -1.76 -0.93 -28.57
CA LEU A 3 -2.37 -2.26 -28.43
C LEU A 3 -1.76 -3.20 -29.50
N PRO A 4 -1.64 -4.51 -29.23
CA PRO A 4 -1.86 -5.14 -27.93
C PRO A 4 -0.87 -4.61 -26.88
N ASN A 5 -1.30 -4.53 -25.62
CA ASN A 5 -0.42 -4.09 -24.54
C ASN A 5 0.52 -5.22 -24.08
N ILE A 6 1.40 -4.94 -23.09
CA ILE A 6 2.39 -5.92 -22.60
C ILE A 6 1.72 -7.15 -21.96
N LEU A 7 0.45 -7.01 -21.57
CA LEU A 7 -0.37 -8.07 -21.01
C LEU A 7 -1.29 -8.69 -22.09
N GLU A 8 -1.01 -8.44 -23.36
CA GLU A 8 -1.65 -9.02 -24.53
C GLU A 8 -3.15 -8.68 -24.69
N HIS A 9 -3.64 -7.65 -24.00
CA HIS A 9 -5.00 -7.17 -24.25
C HIS A 9 -5.07 -6.49 -25.62
N GLU A 10 -6.01 -6.88 -26.47
CA GLU A 10 -6.13 -6.41 -27.85
C GLU A 10 -6.95 -5.11 -27.95
N THR A 11 -7.82 -4.86 -26.96
CA THR A 11 -8.72 -3.70 -26.96
C THR A 11 -8.55 -2.84 -25.71
N VAL A 12 -8.87 -1.55 -25.83
CA VAL A 12 -8.87 -0.62 -24.70
C VAL A 12 -9.88 -1.07 -23.64
N SER A 13 -11.04 -1.58 -24.06
CA SER A 13 -12.10 -2.04 -23.15
C SER A 13 -11.62 -3.19 -22.27
N GLU A 14 -10.92 -4.16 -22.86
CA GLU A 14 -10.33 -5.29 -22.17
C GLU A 14 -9.26 -4.84 -21.16
N ALA A 15 -8.33 -3.97 -21.59
CA ALA A 15 -7.32 -3.41 -20.71
C ALA A 15 -7.93 -2.63 -19.52
N ILE A 16 -8.98 -1.84 -19.76
CA ILE A 16 -9.73 -1.14 -18.71
C ILE A 16 -10.36 -2.15 -17.74
N HIS A 17 -11.05 -3.17 -18.26
CA HIS A 17 -11.71 -4.17 -17.42
C HIS A 17 -10.70 -4.90 -16.51
N ALA A 18 -9.60 -5.40 -17.09
CA ALA A 18 -8.56 -6.11 -16.34
C ALA A 18 -7.83 -5.19 -15.34
N SER A 19 -7.66 -3.90 -15.66
CA SER A 19 -6.99 -2.95 -14.75
C SER A 19 -7.77 -2.68 -13.47
N LYS A 20 -9.11 -2.84 -13.47
CA LYS A 20 -9.96 -2.59 -12.28
C LYS A 20 -9.62 -3.48 -11.09
N ASP A 21 -9.12 -4.68 -11.33
CA ASP A 21 -8.72 -5.61 -10.27
C ASP A 21 -7.53 -5.06 -9.46
N TRP A 22 -6.75 -4.16 -10.05
CA TRP A 22 -5.57 -3.55 -9.44
C TRP A 22 -5.84 -2.28 -8.64
N GLU A 23 -7.06 -1.71 -8.71
CA GLU A 23 -7.39 -0.50 -7.98
C GLU A 23 -7.24 -0.65 -6.46
N SER A 24 -7.54 -1.83 -5.92
CA SER A 24 -7.37 -2.09 -4.48
C SER A 24 -5.89 -1.99 -4.08
N LEU A 25 -4.97 -2.45 -4.92
CA LEU A 25 -3.53 -2.32 -4.69
C LEU A 25 -3.07 -0.87 -4.75
N LEU A 26 -3.61 -0.09 -5.71
CA LEU A 26 -3.37 1.35 -5.78
C LEU A 26 -3.87 2.07 -4.53
N ARG A 27 -5.06 1.71 -4.02
CA ARG A 27 -5.64 2.27 -2.80
C ARG A 27 -4.87 1.91 -1.53
N LEU A 28 -4.12 0.80 -1.52
CA LEU A 28 -3.21 0.44 -0.43
C LEU A 28 -1.99 1.36 -0.38
N ASN A 29 -1.66 2.05 -1.48
CA ASN A 29 -0.55 2.99 -1.59
C ASN A 29 0.77 2.42 -1.03
N CYS A 30 1.08 1.19 -1.40
CA CYS A 30 2.23 0.45 -0.89
C CYS A 30 3.58 0.93 -1.45
N HIS A 31 3.57 1.60 -2.62
CA HIS A 31 4.73 2.26 -3.21
C HIS A 31 4.28 3.45 -4.08
N PRO A 32 4.99 4.59 -4.10
CA PRO A 32 4.60 5.76 -4.91
C PRO A 32 4.56 5.46 -6.43
N ASP A 33 5.46 4.61 -6.91
CA ASP A 33 5.50 4.21 -8.33
C ASP A 33 4.51 3.08 -8.71
N THR A 34 3.67 2.57 -7.80
CA THR A 34 2.75 1.45 -8.13
C THR A 34 1.87 1.79 -9.32
N GLN A 35 1.31 3.01 -9.38
CA GLN A 35 0.49 3.45 -10.52
C GLN A 35 1.30 3.54 -11.80
N ARG A 36 2.51 4.12 -11.74
CA ARG A 36 3.41 4.25 -12.89
C ARG A 36 3.77 2.88 -13.46
N PHE A 37 4.14 1.93 -12.59
CA PHE A 37 4.45 0.56 -12.97
C PHE A 37 3.25 -0.13 -13.63
N LEU A 38 2.06 -0.11 -13.01
CA LEU A 38 0.87 -0.74 -13.58
C LEU A 38 0.46 -0.10 -14.91
N CYS A 39 0.48 1.23 -15.01
CA CYS A 39 0.18 1.93 -16.26
C CYS A 39 1.17 1.59 -17.37
N SER A 40 2.46 1.37 -17.05
CA SER A 40 3.44 0.95 -18.07
C SER A 40 3.08 -0.37 -18.74
N LEU A 41 2.41 -1.27 -18.02
CA LEU A 41 1.98 -2.58 -18.51
C LEU A 41 0.62 -2.52 -19.24
N PHE A 42 -0.37 -1.85 -18.62
CA PHE A 42 -1.74 -1.78 -19.15
C PHE A 42 -1.90 -0.76 -20.28
N ALA A 43 -1.13 0.32 -20.26
CA ALA A 43 -1.25 1.45 -21.18
C ALA A 43 0.14 1.94 -21.63
N PRO A 44 0.92 1.10 -22.34
CA PRO A 44 2.28 1.44 -22.75
C PRO A 44 2.31 2.68 -23.65
N VAL A 45 3.42 3.43 -23.56
CA VAL A 45 3.64 4.64 -24.35
C VAL A 45 3.59 4.31 -25.84
N CYS A 46 2.95 5.18 -26.62
CA CYS A 46 2.92 5.06 -28.09
C CYS A 46 3.85 6.12 -28.67
N LEU A 47 4.93 5.68 -29.33
CA LEU A 47 5.86 6.54 -30.05
C LEU A 47 5.65 6.31 -31.55
N MET A 48 5.30 7.36 -32.29
CA MET A 48 4.95 7.25 -33.73
C MET A 48 6.10 6.75 -34.60
N GLN A 49 7.35 6.89 -34.15
CA GLN A 49 8.57 6.61 -34.92
C GLN A 49 9.28 5.32 -34.49
N MET A 50 8.72 4.58 -33.51
CA MET A 50 9.38 3.43 -32.92
C MET A 50 8.38 2.29 -32.69
N ASP A 51 8.67 1.13 -33.28
CA ASP A 51 7.80 -0.05 -33.18
C ASP A 51 8.04 -0.93 -31.97
N ARG A 52 9.10 -0.66 -31.20
CA ARG A 52 9.44 -1.40 -29.99
C ARG A 52 8.68 -0.85 -28.78
N LEU A 53 8.20 -1.75 -27.92
CA LEU A 53 7.60 -1.41 -26.63
C LEU A 53 8.66 -0.95 -25.64
N ILE A 54 8.41 0.17 -24.96
CA ILE A 54 9.21 0.60 -23.82
C ILE A 54 8.66 -0.11 -22.57
N LEU A 55 9.45 -1.02 -22.02
CA LEU A 55 9.12 -1.78 -20.82
C LEU A 55 9.47 -0.99 -19.55
N PRO A 56 8.87 -1.30 -18.38
CA PRO A 56 9.39 -0.83 -17.11
C PRO A 56 10.78 -1.40 -16.86
N CYS A 57 11.66 -0.62 -16.25
CA CYS A 57 12.97 -1.12 -15.83
C CYS A 57 12.82 -2.18 -14.74
N LYS A 58 13.77 -3.13 -14.65
CA LYS A 58 13.80 -4.13 -13.58
C LYS A 58 13.82 -3.49 -12.20
N SER A 59 14.60 -2.43 -12.03
CA SER A 59 14.67 -1.60 -10.83
C SER A 59 13.32 -1.02 -10.39
N LEU A 60 12.52 -0.51 -11.33
CA LEU A 60 11.16 -0.01 -11.05
C LEU A 60 10.25 -1.15 -10.57
N CYS A 61 10.26 -2.30 -11.26
CA CYS A 61 9.46 -3.46 -10.87
C CYS A 61 9.84 -3.94 -9.46
N MET A 62 11.13 -4.10 -9.20
CA MET A 62 11.63 -4.58 -7.91
C MET A 62 11.26 -3.64 -6.76
N ALA A 63 11.35 -2.32 -6.96
CA ALA A 63 10.95 -1.33 -5.96
C ALA A 63 9.45 -1.44 -5.60
N VAL A 64 8.58 -1.54 -6.61
CA VAL A 64 7.13 -1.73 -6.39
C VAL A 64 6.86 -3.09 -5.74
N LYS A 65 7.51 -4.16 -6.22
CA LYS A 65 7.37 -5.51 -5.65
C LYS A 65 7.75 -5.52 -4.18
N GLN A 66 8.89 -4.93 -3.81
CA GLN A 66 9.34 -4.85 -2.41
C GLN A 66 8.33 -4.13 -1.51
N GLY A 67 7.70 -3.06 -1.99
CA GLY A 67 6.66 -2.33 -1.22
C GLY A 67 5.34 -3.08 -1.11
N CYS A 68 4.96 -3.81 -2.17
CA CYS A 68 3.59 -4.29 -2.38
C CYS A 68 3.40 -5.80 -2.23
N GLU A 69 4.41 -6.64 -2.47
CA GLU A 69 4.29 -8.10 -2.46
C GLU A 69 3.80 -8.63 -1.11
N ASN A 70 4.42 -8.21 -0.01
CA ASN A 70 3.99 -8.59 1.33
C ASN A 70 2.57 -8.08 1.65
N ARG A 71 2.15 -6.93 1.09
CA ARG A 71 0.78 -6.43 1.24
C ARG A 71 -0.20 -7.35 0.52
N MET A 72 0.10 -7.74 -0.71
CA MET A 72 -0.73 -8.67 -1.50
C MET A 72 -0.82 -10.04 -0.83
N ALA A 73 0.31 -10.57 -0.34
CA ALA A 73 0.39 -11.88 0.31
C ALA A 73 -0.52 -11.97 1.55
N ASN A 74 -0.61 -10.91 2.35
CA ASN A 74 -1.52 -10.84 3.51
C ASN A 74 -3.00 -11.00 3.11
N TYR A 75 -3.34 -10.62 1.88
CA TYR A 75 -4.67 -10.80 1.31
C TYR A 75 -4.83 -12.11 0.53
N GLY A 76 -3.81 -12.98 0.54
CA GLY A 76 -3.83 -14.27 -0.14
C GLY A 76 -3.55 -14.18 -1.63
N PHE A 77 -3.07 -13.03 -2.13
CA PHE A 77 -2.67 -12.85 -3.51
C PHE A 77 -1.14 -12.88 -3.59
N PRO A 78 -0.52 -13.91 -4.19
CA PRO A 78 0.91 -13.87 -4.45
C PRO A 78 1.23 -12.81 -5.51
N TRP A 79 2.49 -12.40 -5.59
CA TRP A 79 2.96 -11.59 -6.71
C TRP A 79 2.84 -12.41 -8.01
N PRO A 80 1.97 -12.03 -8.96
CA PRO A 80 1.65 -12.91 -10.07
C PRO A 80 2.74 -12.87 -11.14
N GLU A 81 2.83 -13.94 -11.92
CA GLU A 81 3.82 -14.11 -12.98
C GLU A 81 3.73 -13.03 -14.07
N MET A 82 2.53 -12.50 -14.34
CA MET A 82 2.33 -11.37 -15.26
C MET A 82 3.09 -10.10 -14.82
N LEU A 83 3.43 -9.97 -13.53
CA LEU A 83 4.24 -8.89 -12.99
C LEU A 83 5.67 -9.33 -12.62
N SER A 84 6.12 -10.51 -13.05
CA SER A 84 7.46 -11.00 -12.70
C SER A 84 8.54 -10.04 -13.17
N CYS A 85 9.38 -9.58 -12.23
CA CYS A 85 10.45 -8.64 -12.54
C CYS A 85 11.59 -9.26 -13.36
N GLU A 86 11.61 -10.58 -13.52
CA GLU A 86 12.56 -11.29 -14.38
C GLU A 86 12.32 -11.03 -15.87
N LYS A 87 11.11 -10.56 -16.24
CA LYS A 87 10.75 -10.19 -17.60
C LYS A 87 11.32 -8.83 -18.04
N PHE A 88 11.97 -8.11 -17.12
CA PHE A 88 12.45 -6.77 -17.34
C PHE A 88 13.96 -6.70 -17.11
N GLU A 89 14.60 -5.80 -17.85
CA GLU A 89 16.02 -5.48 -17.71
C GLU A 89 16.19 -3.98 -17.41
N ASP A 90 17.31 -3.62 -16.80
CA ASP A 90 17.69 -2.22 -16.66
C ASP A 90 18.52 -1.83 -17.89
N ASP A 91 17.86 -1.29 -18.91
CA ASP A 91 18.51 -0.73 -20.10
C ASP A 91 18.35 0.81 -20.16
N ASP A 92 18.95 1.45 -21.16
CA ASP A 92 18.82 2.89 -21.35
C ASP A 92 17.43 3.32 -21.83
N MET A 93 16.60 2.36 -22.26
CA MET A 93 15.32 2.57 -22.93
C MET A 93 14.18 1.86 -22.20
N CYS A 94 14.10 2.08 -20.89
CA CYS A 94 13.03 1.58 -20.04
C CYS A 94 12.45 2.69 -19.13
N ILE A 95 11.24 2.45 -18.62
CA ILE A 95 10.58 3.37 -17.69
C ILE A 95 11.21 3.21 -16.31
N LYS A 96 12.05 4.18 -15.94
CA LYS A 96 12.75 4.23 -14.66
C LYS A 96 11.79 4.56 -13.50
N PRO A 97 12.13 4.15 -12.26
CA PRO A 97 11.43 4.64 -11.07
C PRO A 97 11.49 6.16 -11.04
N MET A 98 10.46 6.79 -10.50
CA MET A 98 10.51 8.23 -10.35
C MET A 98 11.60 8.53 -9.33
N GLN A 99 12.70 9.14 -9.78
CA GLN A 99 13.69 9.64 -8.84
C GLN A 99 12.93 10.61 -7.93
N PRO A 100 12.94 10.41 -6.59
CA PRO A 100 12.52 11.50 -5.73
C PRO A 100 13.38 12.68 -6.16
N ALA A 101 12.75 13.82 -6.49
CA ALA A 101 13.47 15.04 -6.82
C ALA A 101 14.65 15.14 -5.84
N LYS A 102 15.89 15.14 -6.37
CA LYS A 102 17.11 15.08 -5.56
C LYS A 102 16.89 16.01 -4.37
N PRO A 103 16.70 15.48 -3.15
CA PRO A 103 16.49 16.36 -2.04
C PRO A 103 17.74 17.24 -1.99
N PRO A 104 17.62 18.55 -1.74
CA PRO A 104 18.79 19.31 -1.33
C PRO A 104 19.47 18.48 -0.23
N ALA A 105 20.78 18.28 -0.35
CA ALA A 105 21.55 17.46 0.58
C ALA A 105 21.17 17.88 2.02
N GLY A 106 20.32 17.09 2.69
CA GLY A 106 19.70 17.49 3.96
C GLY A 106 18.25 17.07 4.27
N SER A 107 17.41 16.57 3.34
CA SER A 107 16.06 16.08 3.74
C SER A 107 15.38 15.09 2.79
N SER A 108 15.80 13.82 2.81
CA SER A 108 14.96 12.70 2.33
C SER A 108 14.09 12.19 3.47
N THR A 109 13.06 12.94 3.85
CA THR A 109 12.24 12.63 5.02
C THR A 109 10.75 12.48 4.67
N THR A 110 10.43 11.61 3.71
CA THR A 110 9.04 11.15 3.55
C THR A 110 8.74 10.11 4.61
N CYS A 111 8.02 10.51 5.66
CA CYS A 111 7.69 9.61 6.75
C CYS A 111 6.46 8.76 6.40
N THR A 112 6.68 7.48 6.11
CA THR A 112 5.64 6.53 5.71
C THR A 112 4.50 6.43 6.71
N ALA A 113 4.75 6.62 8.01
CA ALA A 113 3.72 6.58 9.04
C ALA A 113 2.67 7.70 8.89
N CYS A 114 3.04 8.86 8.33
CA CYS A 114 2.19 10.05 8.28
C CYS A 114 1.80 10.48 6.87
N SER A 115 2.37 9.87 5.84
CA SER A 115 2.01 10.08 4.43
C SER A 115 0.90 9.14 3.93
N GLN A 116 0.39 8.26 4.78
CA GLN A 116 -0.68 7.32 4.40
C GLN A 116 -2.00 8.04 4.10
N VAL A 117 -2.77 7.53 3.13
CA VAL A 117 -4.10 8.04 2.80
C VAL A 117 -5.17 7.25 3.55
N ALA A 118 -6.20 7.93 4.05
CA ALA A 118 -7.29 7.36 4.85
C ALA A 118 -8.36 6.60 4.03
N THR A 119 -7.96 5.75 3.07
CA THR A 119 -8.90 4.90 2.32
C THR A 119 -9.45 3.77 3.20
N TYR A 120 -10.63 3.24 2.87
CA TYR A 120 -11.25 2.16 3.66
C TYR A 120 -10.33 0.92 3.71
N GLU A 121 -9.78 0.54 2.57
CA GLU A 121 -8.89 -0.62 2.40
C GLU A 121 -7.59 -0.42 3.16
N ASN A 122 -6.93 0.74 3.04
CA ASN A 122 -5.69 1.01 3.77
C ASN A 122 -5.92 1.01 5.29
N LEU A 123 -6.99 1.63 5.77
CA LEU A 123 -7.30 1.64 7.21
C LEU A 123 -7.52 0.22 7.76
N VAL A 124 -8.13 -0.66 6.98
CA VAL A 124 -8.34 -2.07 7.36
C VAL A 124 -7.04 -2.87 7.32
N ASP A 125 -6.20 -2.69 6.28
CA ASP A 125 -4.85 -3.30 6.21
C ASP A 125 -4.00 -2.94 7.44
N GLN A 126 -3.89 -1.64 7.70
CA GLN A 126 -3.08 -1.10 8.78
C GLN A 126 -3.63 -1.53 10.14
N PHE A 127 -4.95 -1.63 10.30
CA PHE A 127 -5.55 -2.21 11.50
C PHE A 127 -5.12 -3.66 11.73
N CYS A 128 -5.08 -4.49 10.68
CA CYS A 128 -4.71 -5.90 10.81
C CYS A 128 -3.24 -6.13 11.11
N ARG A 129 -2.37 -5.28 10.56
CA ARG A 129 -0.91 -5.37 10.76
C ARG A 129 -0.44 -4.73 12.07
N SER A 130 -1.30 -3.92 12.68
CA SER A 130 -0.99 -3.22 13.92
C SER A 130 -1.40 -4.04 15.13
N HIS A 131 -0.51 -4.08 16.12
CA HIS A 131 -0.78 -4.68 17.43
C HIS A 131 -1.51 -3.65 18.31
N LEU A 132 -1.09 -2.39 18.21
CA LEU A 132 -1.64 -1.26 18.94
C LEU A 132 -2.46 -0.38 18.00
N VAL A 133 -3.73 -0.14 18.31
CA VAL A 133 -4.61 0.76 17.54
C VAL A 133 -5.38 1.66 18.49
N LEU A 134 -5.10 2.95 18.46
CA LEU A 134 -5.57 3.92 19.45
C LEU A 134 -6.27 5.10 18.80
N LYS A 135 -7.34 5.56 19.45
CA LYS A 135 -7.85 6.93 19.32
C LYS A 135 -7.29 7.74 20.49
N ALA A 136 -6.35 8.65 20.24
CA ALA A 136 -5.61 9.29 21.31
C ALA A 136 -5.21 10.74 21.02
N LYS A 137 -4.82 11.47 22.06
CA LYS A 137 -4.00 12.68 21.90
C LYS A 137 -2.55 12.23 21.76
N VAL A 138 -1.79 12.89 20.91
CA VAL A 138 -0.37 12.56 20.69
C VAL A 138 0.44 13.83 20.88
N ILE A 139 1.56 13.69 21.58
CA ILE A 139 2.55 14.74 21.74
C ILE A 139 3.80 14.29 21.01
N ARG A 140 4.41 15.19 20.26
CA ARG A 140 5.70 14.91 19.61
C ARG A 140 6.80 15.05 20.65
N ASP A 141 7.53 13.97 20.89
CA ASP A 141 8.60 13.90 21.90
C ASP A 141 9.97 14.22 21.26
N SER A 142 10.20 13.68 20.06
CA SER A 142 11.42 13.94 19.27
C SER A 142 11.11 13.93 17.77
N PRO A 143 12.10 14.19 16.89
CA PRO A 143 11.92 14.08 15.44
C PRO A 143 11.47 12.68 15.00
N THR A 144 11.77 11.64 15.77
CA THR A 144 11.56 10.23 15.46
C THR A 144 10.57 9.54 16.40
N HIS A 145 10.19 10.13 17.52
CA HIS A 145 9.33 9.51 18.53
C HIS A 145 8.12 10.39 18.88
N ILE A 146 7.00 9.72 19.11
CA ILE A 146 5.75 10.32 19.58
C ILE A 146 5.29 9.64 20.85
N ARG A 147 4.62 10.40 21.70
CA ARG A 147 4.07 9.91 22.96
C ARG A 147 2.57 10.01 22.97
N VAL A 148 1.92 8.92 23.33
CA VAL A 148 0.45 8.84 23.38
C VAL A 148 -0.07 9.27 24.75
N ARG A 149 -1.06 10.17 24.76
CA ARG A 149 -1.78 10.63 25.95
C ARG A 149 -3.28 10.32 25.82
N ASN A 150 -3.87 9.78 26.88
CA ASN A 150 -5.31 9.50 26.97
C ASN A 150 -5.84 8.68 25.78
N GLY A 151 -5.11 7.63 25.41
CA GLY A 151 -5.46 6.74 24.32
C GLY A 151 -6.58 5.78 24.69
N ARG A 152 -7.53 5.60 23.77
CA ARG A 152 -8.54 4.55 23.83
C ARG A 152 -8.20 3.49 22.79
N SER A 153 -7.99 2.25 23.24
CA SER A 153 -7.79 1.11 22.33
C SER A 153 -9.03 0.82 21.50
N LEU A 154 -8.81 0.59 20.21
CA LEU A 154 -9.82 0.18 19.23
C LEU A 154 -9.73 -1.34 18.92
N LYS A 155 -8.74 -2.05 19.48
CA LYS A 155 -8.64 -3.51 19.38
C LYS A 155 -9.66 -4.20 20.30
N LYS A 156 -10.14 -5.37 19.86
CA LYS A 156 -11.07 -6.22 20.62
C LYS A 156 -10.35 -6.75 21.87
N GLY A 157 -10.97 -6.62 23.05
CA GLY A 157 -10.41 -7.09 24.33
C GLY A 157 -9.75 -6.02 25.22
N GLU A 158 -9.23 -4.93 24.65
CA GLU A 158 -8.46 -3.91 25.41
C GLU A 158 -9.23 -2.59 25.62
N ARG A 159 -10.48 -2.54 25.19
CA ARG A 159 -11.29 -1.32 25.09
C ARG A 159 -11.61 -0.64 26.43
N ARG A 160 -11.45 -1.35 27.55
CA ARG A 160 -11.68 -0.86 28.92
C ARG A 160 -10.43 -0.26 29.57
N ARG A 161 -9.24 -0.43 28.98
CA ARG A 161 -8.00 0.17 29.50
C ARG A 161 -7.72 1.48 28.76
N GLY A 162 -7.63 2.56 29.53
CA GLY A 162 -6.96 3.77 29.03
C GLY A 162 -5.50 3.44 28.81
N VAL A 163 -4.98 3.78 27.63
CA VAL A 163 -3.57 3.61 27.28
C VAL A 163 -2.94 4.99 27.30
N SER A 164 -2.03 5.21 28.25
CA SER A 164 -1.32 6.47 28.43
C SER A 164 0.16 6.21 28.51
N ASP A 165 0.96 7.18 28.08
CA ASP A 165 2.43 7.18 28.20
C ASP A 165 3.14 6.10 27.37
N VAL A 166 2.52 5.69 26.26
CA VAL A 166 3.17 4.79 25.30
C VAL A 166 4.00 5.60 24.31
N GLU A 167 5.28 5.25 24.22
CA GLU A 167 6.22 5.76 23.23
C GLU A 167 6.13 4.94 21.93
N ILE A 168 6.06 5.63 20.80
CA ILE A 168 5.99 5.02 19.47
C ILE A 168 7.02 5.69 18.58
N ARG A 169 7.87 4.87 17.95
CA ARG A 169 8.85 5.31 16.96
C ARG A 169 8.16 5.50 15.61
N LEU A 170 8.45 6.61 14.93
CA LEU A 170 7.82 7.00 13.66
C LEU A 170 8.55 6.46 12.43
N SER A 171 9.86 6.27 12.53
CA SER A 171 10.72 5.76 11.45
C SER A 171 11.47 4.51 11.90
N SER A 172 11.86 3.66 10.96
CA SER A 172 12.75 2.54 11.24
C SER A 172 14.22 2.96 11.29
N GLU A 173 14.57 4.08 10.65
CA GLU A 173 15.93 4.60 10.57
C GLU A 173 16.24 5.51 11.76
N SER A 174 17.43 5.36 12.34
CA SER A 174 17.87 6.06 13.55
C SER A 174 18.07 7.58 13.35
N ASP A 175 18.46 8.01 12.15
CA ASP A 175 18.88 9.40 11.89
C ASP A 175 17.91 10.20 11.01
N GLY A 176 16.81 9.58 10.57
CA GLY A 176 15.81 10.23 9.73
C GLY A 176 14.76 11.00 10.54
N SER A 177 14.81 12.34 10.54
CA SER A 177 13.72 13.17 11.08
C SER A 177 12.40 12.86 10.35
N CYS A 178 11.34 12.49 11.04
CA CYS A 178 10.06 12.17 10.40
C CYS A 178 9.11 13.38 10.48
N PRO A 179 8.85 14.15 9.40
CA PRO A 179 8.03 15.37 9.43
C PRO A 179 6.53 15.06 9.45
N CYS A 180 6.07 14.28 10.44
CA CYS A 180 4.65 14.20 10.71
C CYS A 180 4.14 15.58 11.16
N ASN A 181 3.12 16.09 10.49
CA ASN A 181 2.41 17.28 10.94
C ASN A 181 1.48 16.92 12.11
N ILE A 182 2.10 16.62 13.26
CA ILE A 182 1.41 16.32 14.51
C ILE A 182 1.23 17.66 15.21
N PRO A 183 0.01 18.01 15.65
CA PRO A 183 -0.24 19.28 16.32
C PRO A 183 0.72 19.43 17.53
N VAL A 184 1.61 20.41 17.44
CA VAL A 184 2.76 20.58 18.35
C VAL A 184 2.33 21.07 19.73
N LYS A 185 1.14 21.69 19.87
CA LYS A 185 0.55 22.09 21.15
C LYS A 185 -0.94 22.44 20.98
N ASN A 186 -1.74 22.09 21.99
CA ASN A 186 -3.09 22.62 22.25
C ASN A 186 -4.14 22.56 21.13
N GLN A 187 -4.37 21.38 20.57
CA GLN A 187 -5.69 21.09 20.04
C GLN A 187 -6.24 19.83 20.70
N ASN A 188 -7.52 19.87 21.09
CA ASN A 188 -8.26 18.70 21.56
C ASN A 188 -8.47 17.63 20.46
N GLU A 189 -7.79 17.79 19.32
CA GLU A 189 -7.89 16.93 18.18
C GLU A 189 -7.27 15.57 18.49
N LYS A 190 -8.06 14.53 18.25
CA LYS A 190 -7.66 13.16 18.46
C LYS A 190 -7.05 12.65 17.16
N LEU A 191 -6.06 11.80 17.26
CA LEU A 191 -5.42 11.11 16.16
C LEU A 191 -5.80 9.63 16.22
N LEU A 192 -5.84 9.01 15.04
CA LEU A 192 -5.80 7.57 14.88
C LEU A 192 -4.34 7.15 14.79
N VAL A 193 -3.90 6.33 15.74
CA VAL A 193 -2.53 5.82 15.81
C VAL A 193 -2.55 4.31 15.71
N MET A 194 -1.76 3.77 14.79
CA MET A 194 -1.62 2.36 14.50
C MET A 194 -0.14 1.99 14.53
N ALA A 195 0.24 1.03 15.36
CA ALA A 195 1.62 0.62 15.52
C ALA A 195 1.80 -0.90 15.62
N SER A 196 2.90 -1.38 15.05
CA SER A 196 3.36 -2.77 15.17
C SER A 196 4.37 -2.90 16.31
N ARG A 197 4.28 -4.00 17.06
CA ARG A 197 5.29 -4.33 18.08
C ARG A 197 6.49 -4.95 17.38
N GLN A 198 7.67 -4.39 17.62
CA GLN A 198 8.94 -4.86 17.09
C GLN A 198 9.54 -5.95 18.00
N PRO A 199 10.54 -6.72 17.54
CA PRO A 199 11.16 -7.79 18.33
C PRO A 199 11.82 -7.30 19.62
N ASP A 200 12.29 -6.05 19.64
CA ASP A 200 12.84 -5.37 20.83
C ASP A 200 11.76 -4.96 21.86
N GLY A 201 10.49 -5.27 21.58
CA GLY A 201 9.35 -4.94 22.41
C GLY A 201 8.82 -3.51 22.22
N LYS A 202 9.50 -2.65 21.45
CA LYS A 202 9.09 -1.27 21.17
C LYS A 202 8.03 -1.23 20.06
N TYR A 203 7.38 -0.08 19.91
CA TYR A 203 6.35 0.13 18.90
C TYR A 203 6.88 0.97 17.72
N LEU A 204 6.62 0.50 16.51
CA LEU A 204 6.86 1.24 15.26
C LEU A 204 5.51 1.67 14.66
N ALA A 205 5.36 2.95 14.37
CA ALA A 205 4.17 3.51 13.77
C ALA A 205 4.00 2.98 12.33
N ASN A 206 2.84 2.38 12.08
CA ASN A 206 2.40 2.00 10.76
C ASN A 206 1.58 3.12 10.10
N LEU A 207 0.76 3.81 10.89
CA LEU A 207 -0.11 4.89 10.44
C LEU A 207 -0.43 5.86 11.60
N VAL A 208 -0.32 7.16 11.33
CA VAL A 208 -0.73 8.26 12.22
C VAL A 208 -1.50 9.28 11.40
N LEU A 209 -2.80 9.42 11.68
CA LEU A 209 -3.69 10.31 10.91
C LEU A 209 -4.63 11.11 11.81
N PRO A 210 -5.03 12.33 11.41
CA PRO A 210 -6.10 13.09 12.06
C PRO A 210 -7.38 12.27 12.16
N TRP A 211 -8.14 12.44 13.25
CA TRP A 211 -9.42 11.77 13.39
C TRP A 211 -10.46 12.40 12.47
N GLN A 212 -10.80 11.70 11.39
CA GLN A 212 -11.69 12.22 10.37
C GLN A 212 -13.17 11.82 10.59
N LYS A 213 -14.10 12.51 9.91
CA LYS A 213 -15.56 12.33 10.04
C LYS A 213 -16.22 11.74 8.78
N GLU A 214 -15.43 11.43 7.76
CA GLU A 214 -15.80 10.97 6.44
C GLU A 214 -16.41 9.57 6.50
N LYS A 215 -17.29 9.26 5.54
CA LYS A 215 -18.06 8.01 5.50
C LYS A 215 -17.15 6.77 5.49
N ASN A 216 -16.11 6.77 4.65
CA ASN A 216 -15.17 5.65 4.52
C ASN A 216 -14.35 5.43 5.79
N PHE A 217 -13.88 6.50 6.42
CA PHE A 217 -13.16 6.45 7.70
C PHE A 217 -14.04 5.83 8.79
N LYS A 218 -15.25 6.35 8.99
CA LYS A 218 -16.21 5.82 9.99
C LYS A 218 -16.55 4.34 9.73
N ARG A 219 -16.76 3.98 8.46
CA ARG A 219 -17.02 2.59 8.06
C ARG A 219 -15.87 1.67 8.44
N ALA A 220 -14.62 2.06 8.19
CA ALA A 220 -13.44 1.30 8.58
C ALA A 220 -13.36 1.12 10.11
N ILE A 221 -13.50 2.20 10.89
CA ILE A 221 -13.48 2.15 12.36
C ILE A 221 -14.56 1.22 12.93
N HIS A 222 -15.77 1.22 12.35
CA HIS A 222 -16.82 0.29 12.77
C HIS A 222 -16.47 -1.16 12.44
N GLN A 223 -15.84 -1.38 11.28
CA GLN A 223 -15.43 -2.71 10.84
C GLN A 223 -14.37 -3.34 11.75
N PHE A 224 -13.46 -2.55 12.34
CA PHE A 224 -12.39 -3.03 13.23
C PHE A 224 -12.87 -3.95 14.37
N GLN A 225 -14.12 -3.77 14.82
CA GLN A 225 -14.70 -4.56 15.91
C GLN A 225 -15.17 -5.95 15.48
N ARG A 226 -15.52 -6.09 14.20
CA ARG A 226 -16.12 -7.29 13.61
C ARG A 226 -15.13 -8.07 12.76
N LEU A 227 -14.08 -7.40 12.32
CA LEU A 227 -13.14 -7.93 11.36
C LEU A 227 -12.26 -9.01 11.98
N ASN A 228 -12.20 -10.16 11.31
CA ASN A 228 -11.25 -11.20 11.62
C ASN A 228 -10.06 -11.09 10.65
N CYS A 229 -8.95 -10.53 11.15
CA CYS A 229 -7.74 -10.34 10.34
C CYS A 229 -7.11 -11.66 9.88
N GLN A 230 -7.49 -12.81 10.45
CA GLN A 230 -7.06 -14.12 9.99
C GLN A 230 -7.85 -14.62 8.76
N SER A 231 -9.11 -14.17 8.59
CA SER A 231 -9.98 -14.56 7.46
C SER A 231 -10.03 -13.54 6.34
N LEU A 232 -9.54 -12.32 6.54
CA LEU A 232 -9.68 -11.22 5.57
C LEU A 232 -9.09 -11.55 4.18
N GLY A 233 -7.95 -12.24 4.13
CA GLY A 233 -7.39 -12.74 2.87
C GLY A 233 -8.20 -13.87 2.23
N ARG A 234 -8.99 -14.63 3.02
CA ARG A 234 -9.91 -15.66 2.49
C ARG A 234 -11.17 -15.01 1.91
N GLU A 235 -11.77 -14.04 2.59
CA GLU A 235 -12.95 -13.31 2.13
C GLU A 235 -12.68 -12.51 0.84
N ILE A 236 -11.51 -11.88 0.72
CA ILE A 236 -11.14 -11.18 -0.51
C ILE A 236 -10.88 -12.18 -1.64
N ARG A 237 -10.19 -13.30 -1.38
CA ARG A 237 -10.05 -14.40 -2.37
C ARG A 237 -11.39 -14.98 -2.82
N GLU A 238 -12.35 -15.20 -1.92
CA GLU A 238 -13.69 -15.66 -2.27
C GLU A 238 -14.45 -14.62 -3.09
N SER A 239 -14.31 -13.33 -2.75
CA SER A 239 -14.92 -12.25 -3.52
C SER A 239 -14.31 -12.09 -4.93
N ALA A 240 -13.00 -12.32 -5.07
CA ALA A 240 -12.31 -12.34 -6.36
C ALA A 240 -12.65 -13.60 -7.17
N SER A 241 -12.81 -14.75 -6.51
CA SER A 241 -13.21 -16.03 -7.13
C SER A 241 -14.66 -16.02 -7.62
N ARG A 242 -15.53 -15.20 -7.00
CA ARG A 242 -16.91 -14.96 -7.45
C ARG A 242 -17.01 -13.99 -8.64
N ARG A 243 -15.91 -13.33 -9.03
CA ARG A 243 -15.86 -12.57 -10.29
C ARG A 243 -15.65 -13.58 -11.43
N PRO A 244 -16.60 -13.73 -12.37
CA PRO A 244 -16.50 -14.73 -13.44
C PRO A 244 -15.22 -14.60 -14.29
N HIS A 245 -14.60 -13.43 -14.31
CA HIS A 245 -13.42 -13.11 -15.12
C HIS A 245 -12.12 -13.84 -14.71
N TYR A 246 -12.00 -14.34 -13.46
CA TYR A 246 -10.77 -15.01 -13.00
C TYR A 246 -10.56 -16.40 -13.62
N TYR A 247 -11.64 -17.09 -14.03
CA TYR A 247 -11.55 -18.43 -14.63
C TYR A 247 -11.46 -18.42 -16.16
N GLU A 248 -11.90 -17.36 -16.84
CA GLU A 248 -11.84 -17.26 -18.30
C GLU A 248 -10.41 -17.02 -18.81
N MET A 249 -9.59 -16.23 -18.11
CA MET A 249 -8.17 -16.03 -18.46
C MET A 249 -7.33 -17.31 -18.31
N ARG A 250 -7.68 -18.21 -17.37
CA ARG A 250 -6.92 -19.44 -17.14
C ARG A 250 -7.15 -20.51 -18.21
N ARG A 251 -8.34 -20.53 -18.84
CA ARG A 251 -8.67 -21.50 -19.91
C ARG A 251 -8.08 -21.11 -21.26
N HIS A 252 -7.91 -19.82 -21.55
CA HIS A 252 -7.32 -19.39 -22.82
C HIS A 252 -5.80 -19.58 -22.90
N ASN A 253 -5.08 -19.59 -21.76
CA ASN A 253 -3.61 -19.78 -21.76
C ASN A 253 -3.13 -21.24 -21.65
N THR A 254 -3.98 -22.19 -21.28
CA THR A 254 -3.60 -23.63 -21.24
C THR A 254 -3.83 -24.36 -22.57
N GLY A 255 -4.46 -23.71 -23.56
CA GLY A 255 -4.82 -24.34 -24.84
C GLY A 255 -3.92 -23.99 -26.03
N ARG A 256 -2.91 -23.12 -25.86
CA ARG A 256 -2.10 -22.62 -26.99
C ARG A 256 -0.63 -23.05 -26.99
N TYR A 257 -0.21 -23.86 -26.00
CA TYR A 257 1.08 -24.56 -26.02
C TYR A 257 0.93 -25.96 -26.62
N GLN A 258 0.56 -26.03 -27.89
CA GLN A 258 0.92 -27.15 -28.75
C GLN A 258 0.79 -26.72 -30.21
N MET A 259 1.91 -26.90 -30.92
CA MET A 259 2.14 -26.79 -32.35
C MET A 259 2.74 -25.46 -32.88
N PHE A 260 3.96 -25.67 -33.38
CA PHE A 260 4.86 -24.84 -34.19
C PHE A 260 5.74 -23.83 -33.46
#